data_AF-A0A372GED5-F1
#
_entry.id   AF-A0A372GED5-F1
#
_cell.length_a   1.000
_cell.length_b   1.000
_cell.length_c   1.000
_cell.angle_alpha   90.00
_cell.angle_beta   90.00
_cell.angle_gamma   90.00
#
_symmetry.space_group_name_H-M   'P 1'
#
loop_
_entity.id
_entity.type
_entity.pdbx_description
1 polymer ?
#
loop_
_entity_poly.entity_id
_entity_poly.type
_entity_poly.pdbx_seq_one_letter_code
_entity_poly.pdbx_strand_id
1 'polypeptide(L)'
;MTHRPFYPAGHENIFEDFRQFRTDCGEPDSSSVIHNVERLEELFPLKHGRESLPDSLSRSAVSQFFTGSKGTPPSARLVAVVVLAYLRCAVENGSIRSDPETGTPHDWECVLEAWQARLREAKRQNRPEPPLPRHGGRQDTDTSSTATGTTEPPGSGGTTAPDVAPGPMEGGSRLSVMPSASSPVPPGTARRADPVHLTPDESAALVAHGDYGLVLAEHARIGDREALYQLAVALALDPDHCARAQSWLVSATAARHPAAADLVPEPGRSIDVHDARARAKELARRAEACGHEAALEFFLSCVQQAALRAVPVAAEGDEPR
;
A
#
# COMPACT_ATOMS: atom_id res chain seq x y z
N MET A 1 21.42 8.68 -12.07
CA MET A 1 20.99 7.63 -11.15
C MET A 1 19.57 7.97 -10.77
N THR A 2 18.62 7.16 -11.22
CA THR A 2 17.21 7.30 -10.84
C THR A 2 17.15 7.22 -9.32
N HIS A 3 16.78 8.32 -8.66
CA HIS A 3 16.59 8.38 -7.22
C HIS A 3 15.38 7.51 -6.89
N ARG A 4 15.58 6.19 -6.84
CA ARG A 4 14.57 5.27 -6.36
C ARG A 4 14.39 5.61 -4.88
N PRO A 5 13.21 6.09 -4.47
CA PRO A 5 13.04 6.48 -3.10
C PRO A 5 13.12 5.22 -2.21
N PHE A 6 13.66 5.36 -0.99
CA PHE A 6 14.01 4.30 -0.01
C PHE A 6 12.80 3.53 0.57
N TYR A 7 11.73 3.43 -0.21
CA TYR A 7 10.50 2.73 0.13
C TYR A 7 10.65 1.22 -0.06
N PRO A 8 9.90 0.43 0.70
CA PRO A 8 9.83 -1.01 0.48
C PRO A 8 9.31 -1.30 -0.94
N ALA A 9 9.99 -2.18 -1.66
CA ALA A 9 9.65 -2.53 -3.05
C ALA A 9 8.43 -3.47 -3.16
N GLY A 10 7.90 -3.94 -2.04
CA GLY A 10 6.70 -4.77 -2.00
C GLY A 10 6.97 -6.23 -2.34
N HIS A 11 8.20 -6.72 -2.17
CA HIS A 11 8.51 -8.14 -2.32
C HIS A 11 7.64 -8.99 -1.41
N GLU A 12 7.26 -10.20 -1.81
CA GLU A 12 6.47 -11.10 -0.97
C GLU A 12 7.14 -11.32 0.40
N ASN A 13 8.47 -11.43 0.37
CA ASN A 13 9.31 -11.53 1.56
C ASN A 13 9.82 -10.16 2.01
N ILE A 14 9.35 -9.67 3.17
CA ILE A 14 9.80 -8.40 3.76
C ILE A 14 11.32 -8.34 4.04
N PHE A 15 11.99 -9.49 4.21
CA PHE A 15 13.44 -9.51 4.39
C PHE A 15 14.21 -9.21 3.10
N GLU A 16 13.61 -9.44 1.92
CA GLU A 16 14.17 -9.00 0.64
C GLU A 16 14.07 -7.48 0.51
N ASP A 17 12.94 -6.89 0.89
CA ASP A 17 12.80 -5.44 0.99
C ASP A 17 13.93 -4.87 1.87
N PHE A 18 14.14 -5.42 3.08
CA PHE A 18 15.20 -4.92 3.97
C PHE A 18 16.61 -5.07 3.38
N ARG A 19 16.90 -6.18 2.70
CA ARG A 19 18.21 -6.37 2.04
C ARG A 19 18.43 -5.36 0.92
N GLN A 20 17.42 -5.12 0.08
CA GLN A 20 17.48 -4.10 -0.96
C GLN A 20 17.72 -2.71 -0.35
N PHE A 21 16.98 -2.35 0.70
CA PHE A 21 17.17 -1.10 1.43
C PHE A 21 18.59 -0.91 1.96
N ARG A 22 19.20 -1.98 2.49
CA ARG A 22 20.62 -1.96 2.91
C ARG A 22 21.55 -1.67 1.72
N THR A 23 21.31 -2.27 0.56
CA THR A 23 22.08 -2.01 -0.65
C THR A 23 21.89 -0.57 -1.14
N ASP A 24 20.65 -0.06 -1.13
CA ASP A 24 20.35 1.33 -1.50
C ASP A 24 21.04 2.34 -0.57
N CYS A 25 21.28 1.97 0.69
CA CYS A 25 22.03 2.77 1.66
C CYS A 25 23.56 2.70 1.50
N GLY A 26 24.07 2.03 0.47
CA GLY A 26 25.51 1.85 0.23
C GLY A 26 26.17 0.78 1.09
N GLU A 27 25.39 -0.20 1.58
CA GLU A 27 25.87 -1.35 2.36
C GLU A 27 26.76 -1.02 3.57
N PRO A 28 26.36 -0.09 4.45
CA PRO A 28 27.19 0.30 5.59
C PRO A 28 27.52 -0.90 6.49
N ASP A 29 28.71 -0.87 7.08
CA ASP A 29 29.13 -1.89 8.03
C ASP A 29 28.34 -1.78 9.34
N SER A 30 28.23 -2.89 10.07
CA SER A 30 27.43 -2.92 11.30
C SER A 30 27.94 -1.97 12.39
N SER A 31 29.22 -1.61 12.41
CA SER A 31 29.76 -0.68 13.40
C SER A 31 29.28 0.75 13.14
N SER A 32 29.26 1.18 11.87
CA SER A 32 28.70 2.48 11.46
C SER A 32 27.21 2.59 11.79
N VAL A 33 26.44 1.52 11.54
CA VAL A 33 25.02 1.47 11.91
C VAL A 33 24.83 1.59 13.42
N ILE A 34 25.57 0.81 14.21
CA ILE A 34 25.46 0.83 15.67
C ILE A 34 25.86 2.20 16.24
N HIS A 35 26.91 2.82 15.70
CA HIS A 35 27.31 4.17 16.10
C HIS A 35 26.19 5.20 15.86
N ASN A 36 25.47 5.10 14.74
CA ASN A 36 24.36 5.98 14.45
C ASN A 36 23.12 5.72 15.33
N VAL A 37 22.92 4.50 15.86
CA VAL A 37 21.82 4.19 16.79
C VAL A 37 21.90 5.05 18.06
N GLU A 38 23.10 5.24 18.61
CA GLU A 38 23.34 6.02 19.83
C GLU A 38 22.96 7.51 19.66
N ARG A 39 22.87 7.99 18.42
CA ARG A 39 22.61 9.39 18.06
C ARG A 39 21.21 9.63 17.51
N LEU A 40 20.37 8.60 17.41
CA LEU A 40 19.08 8.73 16.72
C LEU A 40 18.15 9.73 17.39
N GLU A 41 18.15 9.85 18.72
CA GLU A 41 17.29 10.79 19.43
C GLU A 41 17.68 12.26 19.16
N GLU A 42 18.98 12.52 19.00
CA GLU A 42 19.51 13.83 18.62
C GLU A 42 19.21 14.15 17.15
N LEU A 43 19.45 13.18 16.27
CA LEU A 43 19.33 13.35 14.82
C LEU A 43 17.88 13.36 14.35
N PHE A 44 16.99 12.64 15.01
CA PHE A 44 15.59 12.46 14.62
C PHE A 44 14.68 12.78 15.81
N PRO A 45 14.50 14.07 16.15
CA PRO A 45 13.65 14.46 17.26
C PRO A 45 12.21 14.01 16.98
N LEU A 46 11.82 12.90 17.60
CA LEU A 46 10.46 12.38 17.48
C LEU A 46 9.51 13.41 18.11
N LYS A 47 8.57 13.93 17.32
CA LYS A 47 7.54 14.87 17.79
C LYS A 47 6.86 14.30 19.06
N HIS A 48 6.67 15.18 20.05
CA HIS A 48 6.27 14.86 21.42
C HIS A 48 5.17 13.79 21.53
N GLY A 49 5.43 12.74 22.33
CA GLY A 49 4.44 11.72 22.70
C GLY A 49 4.73 10.29 22.23
N ARG A 50 5.85 10.04 21.54
CA ARG A 50 6.29 8.68 21.20
C ARG A 50 7.26 8.14 22.27
N GLU A 51 7.18 6.84 22.53
CA GLU A 51 8.17 6.12 23.35
C GLU A 51 9.58 6.36 22.79
N SER A 52 10.57 6.53 23.67
CA SER A 52 11.96 6.70 23.27
C SER A 52 12.43 5.55 22.37
N LEU A 53 13.24 5.86 21.36
CA LEU A 53 13.90 4.81 20.57
C LEU A 53 14.89 4.07 21.48
N PRO A 54 15.12 2.76 21.26
CA PRO A 54 16.25 2.06 21.85
C PRO A 54 17.54 2.81 21.54
N ASP A 55 18.35 3.02 22.58
CA ASP A 55 19.64 3.69 22.54
C ASP A 55 20.79 2.78 22.08
N SER A 56 20.53 1.47 22.00
CA SER A 56 21.54 0.47 21.74
C SER A 56 21.02 -0.65 20.84
N LEU A 57 21.90 -1.15 19.98
CA LEU A 57 21.63 -2.26 19.07
C LEU A 57 22.87 -3.16 18.98
N SER A 58 22.70 -4.46 19.19
CA SER A 58 23.82 -5.40 19.06
C SER A 58 24.07 -5.78 17.60
N ARG A 59 25.33 -6.14 17.26
CA ARG A 59 25.66 -6.70 15.92
C ARG A 59 24.83 -7.94 15.59
N SER A 60 24.55 -8.78 16.58
CA SER A 60 23.70 -9.96 16.39
C SER A 60 22.26 -9.59 16.08
N ALA A 61 21.71 -8.52 16.69
CA ALA A 61 20.37 -8.02 16.37
C ALA A 61 20.30 -7.47 14.94
N VAL A 62 21.30 -6.70 14.50
CA VAL A 62 21.40 -6.23 13.10
C VAL A 62 21.44 -7.41 12.13
N SER A 63 22.28 -8.42 12.39
CA SER A 63 22.36 -9.61 11.54
C SER A 63 21.05 -10.40 11.51
N GLN A 64 20.41 -10.60 12.67
CA GLN A 64 19.11 -11.28 12.76
C GLN A 64 17.99 -10.53 12.03
N PHE A 65 18.04 -9.19 12.02
CA PHE A 65 17.07 -8.35 11.34
C PHE A 65 17.01 -8.63 9.83
N PHE A 66 18.15 -8.72 9.16
CA PHE A 66 18.20 -8.94 7.70
C PHE A 66 18.09 -10.41 7.28
N THR A 67 18.45 -11.34 8.15
CA THR A 67 18.41 -12.79 7.85
C THR A 67 17.05 -13.41 8.13
N GLY A 68 16.20 -12.78 8.95
CA GLY A 68 14.90 -13.34 9.32
C GLY A 68 14.97 -14.63 10.15
N SER A 69 16.11 -14.86 10.81
CA SER A 69 16.50 -16.15 11.45
C SER A 69 15.49 -16.74 12.45
N LYS A 70 14.50 -15.97 12.94
CA LYS A 70 13.51 -16.44 13.92
C LYS A 70 12.13 -16.75 13.31
N GLY A 71 11.97 -16.65 11.98
CA GLY A 71 10.68 -16.78 11.29
C GLY A 71 9.62 -15.76 11.74
N THR A 72 10.00 -14.82 12.61
CA THR A 72 9.12 -13.83 13.21
C THR A 72 9.50 -12.46 12.67
N PRO A 73 8.56 -11.69 12.11
CA PRO A 73 8.85 -10.34 11.63
C PRO A 73 9.31 -9.45 12.79
N PRO A 74 10.26 -8.52 12.55
CA PRO A 74 10.79 -7.64 13.59
C PRO A 74 9.70 -6.80 14.26
N SER A 75 10.01 -6.25 15.44
CA SER A 75 9.11 -5.27 16.09
C SER A 75 9.13 -3.96 15.31
N ALA A 76 8.04 -3.18 15.37
CA ALA A 76 7.98 -1.87 14.70
C ALA A 76 9.05 -0.91 15.23
N ARG A 77 9.34 -1.01 16.54
CA ARG A 77 10.41 -0.25 17.21
C ARG A 77 11.79 -0.60 16.66
N LEU A 78 12.08 -1.89 16.48
CA LEU A 78 13.36 -2.34 15.88
C LEU A 78 13.49 -1.90 14.41
N VAL A 79 12.41 -2.00 13.62
CA VAL A 79 12.39 -1.49 12.25
C VAL A 79 12.70 0.00 12.22
N ALA A 80 12.10 0.80 13.12
CA ALA A 80 12.36 2.22 13.17
C ALA A 80 13.84 2.55 13.43
N VAL A 81 14.45 1.91 14.44
CA VAL A 81 15.87 2.10 14.76
C VAL A 81 16.75 1.76 13.56
N VAL A 82 16.55 0.58 12.97
CA VAL A 82 17.40 0.12 11.87
C VAL A 82 17.23 1.02 10.66
N VAL A 83 15.99 1.34 10.26
CA VAL A 83 15.74 2.21 9.10
C VAL A 83 16.38 3.59 9.29
N LEU A 84 16.18 4.23 10.44
CA LEU A 84 16.74 5.57 10.69
C LEU A 84 18.27 5.55 10.75
N ALA A 85 18.88 4.54 11.38
CA ALA A 85 20.34 4.41 11.45
C ALA A 85 20.95 4.20 10.06
N TYR A 86 20.31 3.39 9.21
CA TYR A 86 20.76 3.18 7.83
C TYR A 86 20.56 4.41 6.94
N LEU A 87 19.43 5.11 7.06
CA LEU A 87 19.23 6.38 6.36
C LEU A 87 20.31 7.40 6.74
N ARG A 88 20.70 7.44 8.01
CA ARG A 88 21.79 8.30 8.45
C ARG A 88 23.14 7.89 7.85
N CYS A 89 23.48 6.60 7.86
CA CYS A 89 24.67 6.10 7.17
C CYS A 89 24.67 6.49 5.68
N ALA A 90 23.50 6.42 5.03
CA ALA A 90 23.33 6.76 3.63
C ALA A 90 23.50 8.26 3.34
N VAL A 91 23.16 9.12 4.30
CA VAL A 91 23.52 10.55 4.26
C VAL A 91 25.03 10.72 4.42
N GLU A 92 25.65 10.07 5.41
CA GLU A 92 27.07 10.22 5.72
C GLU A 92 28.00 9.71 4.61
N ASN A 93 27.58 8.69 3.86
CA ASN A 93 28.32 8.18 2.71
C ASN A 93 27.95 8.84 1.37
N GLY A 94 27.03 9.82 1.39
CA GLY A 94 26.60 10.57 0.20
C GLY A 94 25.66 9.82 -0.75
N SER A 95 25.10 8.68 -0.33
CA SER A 95 24.08 7.94 -1.08
C SER A 95 22.72 8.66 -1.09
N ILE A 96 22.45 9.50 -0.09
CA ILE A 96 21.25 10.37 -0.01
C ILE A 96 21.68 11.80 0.26
N ARG A 97 20.96 12.76 -0.33
CA ARG A 97 21.06 14.16 0.05
C ARG A 97 20.43 14.37 1.42
N SER A 98 21.12 15.11 2.29
CA SER A 98 20.54 15.59 3.55
C SER A 98 19.93 16.96 3.37
N ASP A 99 18.98 17.25 4.23
CA ASP A 99 18.56 18.61 4.54
C ASP A 99 19.78 19.40 5.06
N PRO A 100 20.09 20.58 4.48
CA PRO A 100 21.25 21.36 4.88
C PRO A 100 21.12 21.98 6.28
N GLU A 101 19.91 22.18 6.79
CA GLU A 101 19.65 22.81 8.09
C GLU A 101 19.74 21.80 9.24
N THR A 102 19.18 20.60 9.05
CA THR A 102 19.09 19.58 10.10
C THR A 102 20.11 18.46 9.96
N GLY A 103 20.69 18.29 8.77
CA GLY A 103 21.53 17.14 8.43
C GLY A 103 20.75 15.82 8.36
N THR A 104 19.41 15.84 8.44
CA THR A 104 18.57 14.65 8.33
C THR A 104 18.28 14.34 6.86
N PRO A 105 18.12 13.06 6.49
CA PRO A 105 17.57 12.73 5.18
C PRO A 105 16.22 13.41 4.98
N HIS A 106 15.98 14.03 3.82
CA HIS A 106 14.64 14.51 3.48
C HIS A 106 13.64 13.36 3.52
N ASP A 107 12.40 13.65 3.94
CA ASP A 107 11.28 12.70 3.98
C ASP A 107 11.48 11.43 4.82
N TRP A 108 12.43 11.44 5.77
CA TRP A 108 12.70 10.28 6.62
C TRP A 108 11.45 9.78 7.37
N GLU A 109 10.53 10.69 7.74
CA GLU A 109 9.25 10.35 8.38
C GLU A 109 8.37 9.50 7.45
N CYS A 110 8.27 9.89 6.17
CA CYS A 110 7.50 9.18 5.15
C CYS A 110 8.11 7.80 4.86
N VAL A 111 9.44 7.71 4.75
CA VAL A 111 10.16 6.45 4.57
C VAL A 111 9.89 5.52 5.75
N LEU A 112 10.02 6.03 6.97
CA LEU A 112 9.77 5.26 8.19
C LEU A 112 8.32 4.75 8.26
N GLU A 113 7.35 5.61 7.95
CA GLU A 113 5.93 5.24 7.96
C GLU A 113 5.64 4.12 6.95
N ALA A 114 6.21 4.20 5.74
CA ALA A 114 6.06 3.17 4.73
C ALA A 114 6.64 1.82 5.17
N TRP A 115 7.82 1.81 5.78
CA TRP A 115 8.41 0.60 6.36
C TRP A 115 7.56 -0.01 7.47
N GLN A 116 7.02 0.82 8.36
CA GLN A 116 6.10 0.36 9.40
C GLN A 116 4.78 -0.15 8.82
N ALA A 117 4.27 0.44 7.73
CA ALA A 117 3.10 -0.04 7.01
C ALA A 117 3.34 -1.41 6.36
N ARG A 118 4.49 -1.59 5.70
CA ARG A 118 4.89 -2.87 5.10
C ARG A 118 5.03 -3.96 6.16
N LEU A 119 5.62 -3.65 7.31
CA LEU A 119 5.72 -4.57 8.44
C LEU A 119 4.34 -5.00 8.96
N ARG A 120 3.40 -4.06 9.09
CA ARG A 120 2.02 -4.37 9.49
C ARG A 120 1.33 -5.29 8.48
N GLU A 121 1.57 -5.08 7.18
CA GLU A 121 1.05 -5.95 6.13
C GLU A 121 1.63 -7.37 6.21
N ALA A 122 2.96 -7.50 6.31
CA ALA A 122 3.61 -8.81 6.44
C ALA A 122 3.12 -9.57 7.69
N LYS A 123 2.84 -8.86 8.79
CA LYS A 123 2.24 -9.48 9.99
C LYS A 123 0.81 -9.94 9.79
N ARG A 124 0.01 -9.22 8.99
CA ARG A 124 -1.35 -9.66 8.63
C ARG A 124 -1.32 -10.92 7.77
N GLN A 125 -0.43 -10.97 6.79
CA GLN A 125 -0.26 -12.12 5.90
C GLN A 125 0.23 -13.38 6.64
N ASN A 126 1.10 -13.22 7.64
CA ASN A 126 1.61 -14.35 8.45
C ASN A 126 0.72 -14.70 9.64
N ARG A 127 -0.41 -14.03 9.84
CA ARG A 127 -1.31 -14.37 10.94
C ARG A 127 -1.88 -15.77 10.65
N PRO A 128 -1.69 -16.76 11.53
CA PRO A 128 -2.34 -18.06 11.38
C PRO A 128 -3.84 -17.81 11.22
N GLU A 129 -4.45 -18.42 10.20
CA GLU A 129 -5.90 -18.37 10.03
C GLU A 129 -6.52 -18.76 11.38
N PRO A 130 -7.41 -17.93 11.95
CA PRO A 130 -8.03 -18.26 13.23
C PRO A 130 -8.64 -19.66 13.08
N PRO A 131 -8.37 -20.59 14.01
CA PRO A 131 -8.89 -21.95 13.89
C PRO A 131 -10.39 -21.85 13.65
N LEU A 132 -10.84 -22.36 12.50
CA LEU A 132 -12.24 -22.32 12.13
C LEU A 132 -13.04 -22.77 13.36
N PRO A 133 -14.08 -22.03 13.76
CA PRO A 133 -14.87 -22.39 14.92
C PRO A 133 -15.27 -23.85 14.72
N ARG A 134 -14.71 -24.74 15.56
CA ARG A 134 -15.06 -26.16 15.53
C ARG A 134 -16.56 -26.16 15.69
N HIS A 135 -17.28 -26.39 14.60
CA HIS A 135 -18.72 -26.57 14.66
C HIS A 135 -18.91 -27.65 15.71
N GLY A 136 -19.53 -27.23 16.83
CA GLY A 136 -19.82 -28.09 17.93
C GLY A 136 -20.72 -29.19 17.39
N GLY A 137 -20.10 -30.28 16.94
CA GLY A 137 -20.71 -31.58 16.95
C GLY A 137 -21.08 -31.79 18.40
N ARG A 138 -22.34 -31.49 18.69
CA ARG A 138 -23.06 -31.87 19.89
C ARG A 138 -22.91 -33.39 19.98
N GLN A 139 -21.84 -33.83 20.66
CA GLN A 139 -21.73 -35.20 21.11
C GLN A 139 -22.68 -35.30 22.28
N ASP A 140 -23.86 -35.85 21.98
CA ASP A 140 -24.75 -36.37 23.00
C ASP A 140 -23.95 -37.40 23.80
N THR A 141 -23.68 -37.05 25.05
CA THR A 141 -23.09 -37.94 26.04
C THR A 141 -24.16 -38.93 26.47
N ASP A 142 -24.29 -40.02 25.72
CA ASP A 142 -24.88 -41.25 26.25
C ASP A 142 -23.77 -42.21 26.70
N THR A 143 -23.62 -42.19 28.02
CA THR A 143 -22.98 -43.14 28.91
C THR A 143 -23.31 -44.59 28.55
N SER A 144 -22.31 -45.41 28.24
CA SER A 144 -22.15 -46.78 28.81
C SER A 144 -20.90 -47.52 28.35
N SER A 145 -20.04 -47.82 29.33
CA SER A 145 -19.37 -49.10 29.62
C SER A 145 -18.51 -49.86 28.57
N THR A 146 -17.23 -49.98 28.94
CA THR A 146 -16.44 -51.22 29.13
C THR A 146 -16.16 -52.14 27.93
N ALA A 147 -14.88 -52.22 27.52
CA ALA A 147 -14.04 -53.43 27.64
C ALA A 147 -12.70 -53.33 26.87
N THR A 148 -11.69 -53.93 27.50
CA THR A 148 -10.31 -54.19 27.09
C THR A 148 -10.20 -55.11 25.86
N GLY A 149 -9.20 -54.93 24.98
CA GLY A 149 -8.82 -55.97 24.01
C GLY A 149 -7.91 -55.57 22.84
N THR A 150 -6.62 -55.87 23.01
CA THR A 150 -5.55 -56.35 22.09
C THR A 150 -5.79 -56.51 20.56
N THR A 151 -4.72 -56.23 19.80
CA THR A 151 -4.19 -56.87 18.55
C THR A 151 -4.56 -56.33 17.16
N GLU A 152 -3.51 -55.97 16.41
CA GLU A 152 -3.31 -55.92 14.92
C GLU A 152 -3.63 -57.25 14.18
N PRO A 153 -3.51 -57.40 12.82
CA PRO A 153 -3.52 -56.49 11.67
C PRO A 153 -4.48 -57.02 10.51
N PRO A 154 -4.11 -57.05 9.20
CA PRO A 154 -4.60 -56.23 8.09
C PRO A 154 -5.56 -56.95 7.11
N GLY A 155 -6.20 -56.22 6.18
CA GLY A 155 -7.04 -56.86 5.15
C GLY A 155 -7.51 -55.94 4.02
N SER A 156 -7.12 -56.30 2.81
CA SER A 156 -7.53 -55.77 1.50
C SER A 156 -9.02 -55.87 1.19
N GLY A 157 -9.49 -54.98 0.31
CA GLY A 157 -10.32 -55.37 -0.84
C GLY A 157 -11.70 -54.71 -0.94
N GLY A 158 -12.02 -54.26 -2.15
CA GLY A 158 -13.37 -54.43 -2.70
C GLY A 158 -14.23 -53.18 -2.92
N THR A 159 -14.05 -52.57 -4.09
CA THR A 159 -15.08 -52.08 -5.02
C THR A 159 -16.55 -52.34 -4.66
N THR A 160 -17.39 -51.29 -4.64
CA THR A 160 -18.70 -51.24 -5.37
C THR A 160 -19.38 -49.86 -5.23
N ALA A 161 -19.51 -49.15 -6.36
CA ALA A 161 -20.71 -48.37 -6.69
C ALA A 161 -21.83 -49.38 -7.09
N PRO A 162 -23.12 -49.03 -7.30
CA PRO A 162 -23.71 -47.72 -7.56
C PRO A 162 -24.99 -47.47 -6.70
N ASP A 163 -25.68 -46.33 -6.88
CA ASP A 163 -27.05 -46.34 -7.41
C ASP A 163 -27.64 -44.92 -7.43
N VAL A 164 -28.32 -44.62 -8.52
CA VAL A 164 -28.97 -43.34 -8.84
C VAL A 164 -30.45 -43.50 -8.52
N ALA A 165 -31.04 -42.53 -7.82
CA ALA A 165 -32.48 -42.27 -7.99
C ALA A 165 -32.82 -40.78 -7.78
N PRO A 166 -33.61 -40.17 -8.69
CA PRO A 166 -34.03 -38.78 -8.65
C PRO A 166 -35.40 -38.62 -7.97
N GLY A 167 -35.68 -37.44 -7.41
CA GLY A 167 -37.02 -37.09 -6.92
C GLY A 167 -37.15 -35.64 -6.46
N PRO A 168 -38.35 -35.05 -6.51
CA PRO A 168 -38.55 -33.71 -7.07
C PRO A 168 -39.29 -32.73 -6.11
N MET A 169 -39.60 -31.53 -6.64
CA MET A 169 -40.64 -30.57 -6.20
C MET A 169 -40.25 -29.67 -5.02
N GLU A 170 -40.02 -28.38 -5.33
CA GLU A 170 -40.98 -27.27 -5.14
C GLU A 170 -41.15 -26.84 -3.68
N GLY A 171 -40.71 -25.61 -3.42
CA GLY A 171 -40.91 -24.94 -2.14
C GLY A 171 -40.42 -23.51 -2.21
N GLY A 172 -41.19 -22.65 -2.89
CA GLY A 172 -40.93 -21.21 -2.96
C GLY A 172 -40.87 -20.58 -1.57
N SER A 173 -39.67 -20.37 -1.07
CA SER A 173 -39.41 -19.52 0.10
C SER A 173 -38.86 -18.19 -0.39
N ARG A 174 -39.74 -17.20 -0.50
CA ARG A 174 -39.37 -15.78 -0.56
C ARG A 174 -38.71 -15.42 0.76
N LEU A 175 -37.40 -15.66 0.85
CA LEU A 175 -36.57 -15.19 1.94
C LEU A 175 -36.54 -13.66 1.86
N SER A 176 -37.21 -13.03 2.83
CA SER A 176 -37.06 -11.62 3.12
C SER A 176 -35.59 -11.36 3.44
N VAL A 177 -34.88 -10.76 2.49
CA VAL A 177 -33.52 -10.25 2.67
C VAL A 177 -33.63 -9.05 3.61
N MET A 178 -33.52 -9.30 4.91
CA MET A 178 -33.24 -8.23 5.87
C MET A 178 -31.89 -7.63 5.49
N PRO A 179 -31.75 -6.30 5.37
CA PRO A 179 -30.46 -5.69 5.15
C PRO A 179 -29.58 -6.00 6.36
N SER A 180 -28.56 -6.83 6.17
CA SER A 180 -27.55 -7.12 7.18
C SER A 180 -26.96 -5.80 7.66
N ALA A 181 -27.34 -5.41 8.88
CA ALA A 181 -26.75 -4.28 9.58
C ALA A 181 -25.25 -4.55 9.70
N SER A 182 -24.47 -3.85 8.90
CA SER A 182 -23.01 -3.94 8.94
C SER A 182 -22.55 -3.50 10.33
N SER A 183 -21.86 -4.39 11.04
CA SER A 183 -21.34 -4.12 12.38
C SER A 183 -20.54 -2.81 12.40
N PRO A 184 -20.69 -1.98 13.44
CA PRO A 184 -20.00 -0.70 13.55
C PRO A 184 -18.49 -0.92 13.48
N VAL A 185 -17.87 -0.40 12.41
CA VAL A 185 -16.42 -0.44 12.21
C VAL A 185 -15.76 0.39 13.32
N PRO A 186 -14.75 -0.16 14.03
CA PRO A 186 -14.09 0.56 15.12
C PRO A 186 -13.48 1.88 14.61
N PRO A 187 -13.71 3.01 15.30
CA PRO A 187 -13.13 4.29 14.94
C PRO A 187 -11.61 4.22 15.09
N GLY A 188 -10.88 4.42 13.99
CA GLY A 188 -9.42 4.58 14.03
C GLY A 188 -8.62 3.81 12.98
N THR A 189 -9.22 2.86 12.26
CA THR A 189 -8.55 2.27 11.09
C THR A 189 -8.81 3.15 9.87
N ALA A 190 -7.76 3.77 9.34
CA ALA A 190 -7.83 4.44 8.04
C ALA A 190 -8.38 3.44 7.02
N ARG A 191 -9.57 3.72 6.48
CA ARG A 191 -10.22 2.84 5.52
C ARG A 191 -9.39 2.87 4.24
N ARG A 192 -8.84 1.73 3.84
CA ARG A 192 -8.19 1.61 2.53
C ARG A 192 -9.25 1.68 1.44
N ALA A 193 -8.87 2.26 0.31
CA ALA A 193 -9.68 2.17 -0.89
C ALA A 193 -9.57 0.75 -1.47
N ASP A 194 -10.52 0.39 -2.32
CA ASP A 194 -10.41 -0.83 -3.10
C ASP A 194 -9.18 -0.73 -4.02
N PRO A 195 -8.29 -1.74 -4.02
CA PRO A 195 -7.16 -1.83 -4.93
C PRO A 195 -7.56 -1.57 -6.37
N VAL A 196 -6.78 -0.74 -7.07
CA VAL A 196 -7.03 -0.42 -8.47
C VAL A 196 -6.01 -1.12 -9.36
N HIS A 197 -6.51 -1.69 -10.45
CA HIS A 197 -5.70 -2.21 -11.55
C HIS A 197 -5.74 -1.23 -12.70
N LEU A 198 -4.57 -0.73 -13.08
CA LEU A 198 -4.42 0.11 -14.26
C LEU A 198 -4.41 -0.76 -15.51
N THR A 199 -5.05 -0.28 -16.58
CA THR A 199 -4.88 -0.87 -17.91
C THR A 199 -3.48 -0.56 -18.45
N PRO A 200 -2.97 -1.32 -19.44
CA PRO A 200 -1.70 -1.00 -20.08
C PRO A 200 -1.66 0.42 -20.65
N ASP A 201 -2.78 0.89 -21.22
CA ASP A 201 -2.89 2.23 -21.80
C ASP A 201 -2.86 3.32 -20.72
N GLU A 202 -3.58 3.12 -19.60
CA GLU A 202 -3.54 4.02 -18.44
C GLU A 202 -2.11 4.11 -17.86
N SER A 203 -1.44 2.96 -17.75
CA SER A 203 -0.05 2.91 -17.28
C SER A 203 0.90 3.62 -18.23
N ALA A 204 0.73 3.46 -19.55
CA ALA A 204 1.54 4.14 -20.56
C ALA A 204 1.33 5.66 -20.53
N ALA A 205 0.09 6.12 -20.34
CA ALA A 205 -0.23 7.53 -20.20
C ALA A 205 0.46 8.15 -18.98
N LEU A 206 0.48 7.46 -17.83
CA LEU A 206 1.15 7.94 -16.62
C LEU A 206 2.68 7.97 -16.77
N VAL A 207 3.26 6.94 -17.40
CA VAL A 207 4.71 6.88 -17.67
C VAL A 207 5.15 8.01 -18.58
N ALA A 208 4.32 8.43 -19.54
CA ALA A 208 4.62 9.56 -20.42
C ALA A 208 4.80 10.89 -19.66
N HIS A 209 4.31 10.99 -18.42
CA HIS A 209 4.47 12.16 -17.56
C HIS A 209 5.64 12.05 -16.57
N GLY A 210 6.35 10.91 -16.53
CA GLY A 210 7.55 10.69 -15.71
C GLY A 210 7.43 9.54 -14.70
N ASP A 211 8.56 9.19 -14.06
CA ASP A 211 8.69 8.04 -13.15
C ASP A 211 7.74 8.10 -11.95
N TYR A 212 7.33 9.30 -11.53
CA TYR A 212 6.39 9.46 -10.43
C TYR A 212 5.02 8.81 -10.71
N GLY A 213 4.60 8.75 -11.96
CA GLY A 213 3.37 8.05 -12.36
C GLY A 213 3.39 6.57 -12.01
N LEU A 214 4.56 5.90 -12.09
CA LEU A 214 4.74 4.50 -11.70
C LEU A 214 4.64 4.31 -10.18
N VAL A 215 5.21 5.23 -9.41
CA VAL A 215 5.13 5.21 -7.94
C VAL A 215 3.68 5.33 -7.50
N LEU A 216 2.93 6.28 -8.10
CA LEU A 216 1.51 6.45 -7.83
C LEU A 216 0.69 5.21 -8.20
N ALA A 217 0.96 4.60 -9.36
CA ALA A 217 0.31 3.38 -9.81
C ALA A 217 0.49 2.23 -8.82
N GLU A 218 1.70 2.02 -8.32
CA GLU A 218 2.00 0.98 -7.34
C GLU A 218 1.31 1.25 -5.99
N HIS A 219 1.32 2.50 -5.53
CA HIS A 219 0.63 2.88 -4.29
C HIS A 219 -0.89 2.74 -4.40
N ALA A 220 -1.48 3.08 -5.55
CA ALA A 220 -2.90 2.88 -5.81
C ALA A 220 -3.27 1.40 -5.88
N ARG A 221 -2.37 0.54 -6.39
CA ARG A 221 -2.53 -0.92 -6.40
C ARG A 221 -2.63 -1.53 -5.01
N ILE A 222 -2.02 -0.91 -3.99
CA ILE A 222 -2.15 -1.35 -2.58
C ILE A 222 -3.28 -0.63 -1.83
N GLY A 223 -4.10 0.17 -2.52
CA GLY A 223 -5.25 0.88 -1.97
C GLY A 223 -4.89 2.14 -1.18
N ASP A 224 -3.74 2.76 -1.49
CA ASP A 224 -3.39 4.08 -0.94
C ASP A 224 -4.36 5.14 -1.48
N ARG A 225 -5.12 5.76 -0.57
CA ARG A 225 -6.16 6.74 -0.91
C ARG A 225 -5.61 8.06 -1.44
N GLU A 226 -4.42 8.47 -1.01
CA GLU A 226 -3.77 9.70 -1.49
C GLU A 226 -3.26 9.46 -2.91
N ALA A 227 -2.59 8.32 -3.15
CA ALA A 227 -2.13 7.97 -4.49
C ALA A 227 -3.30 7.82 -5.49
N LEU A 228 -4.41 7.20 -5.07
CA LEU A 228 -5.62 7.11 -5.88
C LEU A 228 -6.20 8.48 -6.24
N TYR A 229 -6.28 9.39 -5.27
CA TYR A 229 -6.72 10.76 -5.53
C TYR A 229 -5.79 11.46 -6.53
N GLN A 230 -4.48 11.37 -6.33
CA GLN A 230 -3.48 12.00 -7.19
C GLN A 230 -3.51 11.44 -8.62
N LEU A 231 -3.62 10.13 -8.78
CA LEU A 231 -3.82 9.48 -10.09
C LEU A 231 -5.11 9.94 -10.76
N ALA A 232 -6.21 10.01 -10.00
CA ALA A 232 -7.49 10.43 -10.55
C ALA A 232 -7.44 11.89 -11.03
N VAL A 233 -6.76 12.78 -10.30
CA VAL A 233 -6.52 14.17 -10.73
C VAL A 233 -5.70 14.21 -12.02
N ALA A 234 -4.64 13.41 -12.12
CA ALA A 234 -3.81 13.35 -13.33
C ALA A 234 -4.59 12.82 -14.54
N LEU A 235 -5.36 11.73 -14.38
CA LEU A 235 -6.19 11.17 -15.46
C LEU A 235 -7.37 12.06 -15.83
N ALA A 236 -7.93 12.84 -14.90
CA ALA A 236 -9.02 13.78 -15.21
C ALA A 236 -8.60 14.92 -16.16
N LEU A 237 -7.29 15.12 -16.33
CA LEU A 237 -6.74 16.07 -17.30
C LEU A 237 -6.66 15.49 -18.72
N ASP A 238 -6.88 14.18 -18.87
CA ASP A 238 -6.98 13.49 -20.14
C ASP A 238 -8.46 13.15 -20.44
N PRO A 239 -9.05 13.75 -21.50
CA PRO A 239 -10.43 13.47 -21.90
C PRO A 239 -10.73 11.98 -22.09
N ASP A 240 -9.76 11.20 -22.58
CA ASP A 240 -9.92 9.77 -22.87
C ASP A 240 -10.05 8.94 -21.59
N HIS A 241 -9.60 9.48 -20.45
CA HIS A 241 -9.55 8.78 -19.16
C HIS A 241 -10.52 9.36 -18.11
N CYS A 242 -11.36 10.34 -18.47
CA CYS A 242 -12.28 11.02 -17.54
C CYS A 242 -13.23 10.08 -16.77
N ALA A 243 -13.83 9.09 -17.44
CA ALA A 243 -14.75 8.15 -16.78
C ALA A 243 -14.02 7.28 -15.74
N ARG A 244 -12.76 6.93 -16.01
CA ARG A 244 -11.92 6.17 -15.08
C ARG A 244 -11.52 7.01 -13.88
N ALA A 245 -11.08 8.25 -14.12
CA ALA A 245 -10.76 9.21 -13.08
C ALA A 245 -11.94 9.39 -12.10
N GLN A 246 -13.18 9.47 -12.60
CA GLN A 246 -14.36 9.57 -11.76
C GLN A 246 -14.52 8.35 -10.84
N SER A 247 -14.32 7.14 -11.38
CA SER A 247 -14.39 5.91 -10.58
C SER A 247 -13.35 5.91 -9.45
N TRP A 248 -12.13 6.39 -9.71
CA TRP A 248 -11.07 6.45 -8.71
C TRP A 248 -11.32 7.55 -7.66
N LEU A 249 -11.88 8.70 -8.04
CA LEU A 249 -12.32 9.73 -7.08
C LEU A 249 -13.41 9.20 -6.14
N VAL A 250 -14.35 8.40 -6.65
CA VAL A 250 -15.37 7.75 -5.82
C VAL A 250 -14.72 6.77 -4.83
N SER A 251 -13.77 5.94 -5.28
CA SER A 251 -13.01 5.04 -4.40
C SER A 251 -12.20 5.78 -3.34
N ALA A 252 -11.52 6.87 -3.71
CA ALA A 252 -10.77 7.72 -2.78
C ALA A 252 -11.70 8.39 -1.75
N THR A 253 -12.89 8.84 -2.19
CA THR A 253 -13.92 9.41 -1.32
C THR A 253 -14.47 8.35 -0.34
N ALA A 254 -14.72 7.13 -0.80
CA ALA A 254 -15.13 6.01 0.05
C ALA A 254 -14.06 5.66 1.12
N ALA A 255 -12.79 5.86 0.79
CA ALA A 255 -11.64 5.77 1.68
C ALA A 255 -11.41 7.02 2.55
N ARG A 256 -12.36 7.98 2.53
CA ARG A 256 -12.35 9.24 3.29
C ARG A 256 -11.15 10.11 2.98
N HIS A 257 -10.77 10.22 1.71
CA HIS A 257 -9.80 11.22 1.27
C HIS A 257 -10.45 12.63 1.35
N PRO A 258 -9.85 13.60 2.05
CA PRO A 258 -10.51 14.85 2.41
C PRO A 258 -10.83 15.74 1.19
N ALA A 259 -9.99 15.75 0.16
CA ALA A 259 -10.17 16.59 -1.01
C ALA A 259 -10.85 15.87 -2.20
N ALA A 260 -11.10 14.56 -2.10
CA ALA A 260 -11.63 13.80 -3.24
C ALA A 260 -13.11 14.12 -3.48
N ALA A 261 -13.88 14.31 -2.40
CA ALA A 261 -15.31 14.58 -2.46
C ALA A 261 -15.63 15.84 -3.28
N ASP A 262 -14.78 16.87 -3.20
CA ASP A 262 -14.95 18.14 -3.92
C ASP A 262 -14.84 18.00 -5.44
N LEU A 263 -14.19 16.93 -5.93
CA LEU A 263 -13.98 16.67 -7.36
C LEU A 263 -14.95 15.64 -7.93
N VAL A 264 -15.72 14.94 -7.10
CA VAL A 264 -16.68 13.95 -7.59
C VAL A 264 -17.85 14.69 -8.23
N PRO A 265 -18.07 14.56 -9.55
CA PRO A 265 -19.17 15.25 -10.21
C PRO A 265 -20.51 14.58 -9.85
N GLU A 266 -21.60 15.35 -10.00
CA GLU A 266 -22.95 14.79 -9.88
C GLU A 266 -23.16 13.63 -10.87
N PRO A 267 -24.03 12.66 -10.56
CA PRO A 267 -24.34 11.56 -11.48
C PRO A 267 -24.76 12.09 -12.86
N GLY A 268 -24.07 11.61 -13.91
CA GLY A 268 -24.30 12.04 -15.30
C GLY A 268 -23.51 13.28 -15.75
N ARG A 269 -22.73 13.91 -14.87
CA ARG A 269 -21.77 14.96 -15.23
C ARG A 269 -20.35 14.41 -15.31
N SER A 270 -19.54 14.98 -16.20
CA SER A 270 -18.09 14.75 -16.24
C SER A 270 -17.38 15.60 -15.20
N ILE A 271 -16.14 15.23 -14.88
CA ILE A 271 -15.26 16.05 -14.04
C ILE A 271 -14.98 17.37 -14.77
N ASP A 272 -15.03 18.49 -14.05
CA ASP A 272 -14.61 19.79 -14.59
C ASP A 272 -13.08 19.81 -14.73
N VAL A 273 -12.60 19.94 -15.97
CA VAL A 273 -11.17 19.97 -16.30
C VAL A 273 -10.47 21.18 -15.66
N HIS A 274 -11.17 22.29 -15.45
CA HIS A 274 -10.61 23.46 -14.76
C HIS A 274 -10.33 23.18 -13.29
N ASP A 275 -11.26 22.49 -12.61
CA ASP A 275 -11.08 22.08 -11.22
C ASP A 275 -9.96 21.03 -11.08
N ALA A 276 -9.94 20.02 -11.96
CA ALA A 276 -8.85 19.05 -12.02
C ALA A 276 -7.49 19.74 -12.22
N ARG A 277 -7.41 20.73 -13.11
CA ARG A 277 -6.20 21.52 -13.36
C ARG A 277 -5.78 22.35 -12.15
N ALA A 278 -6.73 22.96 -11.45
CA ALA A 278 -6.46 23.71 -10.23
C ALA A 278 -5.87 22.80 -9.14
N ARG A 279 -6.42 21.59 -8.98
CA ARG A 279 -5.94 20.60 -8.02
C ARG A 279 -4.57 20.03 -8.39
N ALA A 280 -4.30 19.78 -9.66
CA ALA A 280 -2.97 19.37 -10.12
C ALA A 280 -1.91 20.45 -9.83
N LYS A 281 -2.22 21.73 -10.02
CA LYS A 281 -1.33 22.85 -9.65
C LYS A 281 -1.10 22.97 -8.14
N GLU A 282 -2.11 22.68 -7.33
CA GLU A 282 -1.95 22.62 -5.87
C GLU A 282 -1.05 21.45 -5.45
N LEU A 283 -1.23 20.27 -6.05
CA LEU A 283 -0.36 19.11 -5.83
C LEU A 283 1.09 19.39 -6.23
N ALA A 284 1.30 20.06 -7.37
CA ALA A 284 2.61 20.54 -7.79
C ALA A 284 3.25 21.47 -6.74
N ARG A 285 2.53 22.50 -6.27
CA ARG A 285 3.01 23.42 -5.23
C ARG A 285 3.34 22.72 -3.91
N ARG A 286 2.52 21.74 -3.51
CA ARG A 286 2.80 20.90 -2.33
C ARG A 286 4.06 20.05 -2.52
N ALA A 287 4.23 19.45 -3.70
CA ALA A 287 5.43 18.68 -4.03
C ALA A 287 6.69 19.55 -3.99
N GLU A 288 6.62 20.77 -4.54
CA GLU A 288 7.71 21.75 -4.47
C GLU A 288 8.06 22.12 -3.03
N ALA A 289 7.07 22.44 -2.20
CA ALA A 289 7.28 22.77 -0.79
C ALA A 289 7.89 21.63 0.03
N CYS A 290 7.67 20.38 -0.37
CA CYS A 290 8.27 19.19 0.24
C CYS A 290 9.60 18.75 -0.42
N GLY A 291 10.07 19.43 -1.48
CA GLY A 291 11.27 19.03 -2.22
C GLY A 291 11.10 17.75 -3.08
N HIS A 292 9.87 17.37 -3.40
CA HIS A 292 9.57 16.21 -4.25
C HIS A 292 9.62 16.58 -5.75
N GLU A 293 10.81 16.77 -6.30
CA GLU A 293 11.03 17.21 -7.69
C GLU A 293 10.28 16.36 -8.73
N ALA A 294 10.34 15.02 -8.63
CA ALA A 294 9.67 14.14 -9.58
C ALA A 294 8.12 14.28 -9.57
N ALA A 295 7.54 14.53 -8.40
CA ALA A 295 6.10 14.74 -8.27
C ALA A 295 5.70 16.13 -8.83
N LEU A 296 6.51 17.15 -8.56
CA LEU A 296 6.35 18.49 -9.12
C LEU A 296 6.37 18.44 -10.66
N GLU A 297 7.39 17.84 -11.26
CA GLU A 297 7.52 17.69 -12.71
C GLU A 297 6.34 16.93 -13.31
N PHE A 298 5.93 15.83 -12.68
CA PHE A 298 4.79 15.04 -13.13
C PHE A 298 3.50 15.86 -13.21
N PHE A 299 3.11 16.55 -12.13
CA PHE A 299 1.86 17.33 -12.14
C PHE A 299 1.93 18.55 -13.08
N LEU A 300 3.09 19.20 -13.20
CA LEU A 300 3.27 20.29 -14.16
C LEU A 300 3.16 19.78 -15.61
N SER A 301 3.74 18.61 -15.90
CA SER A 301 3.63 17.94 -17.21
C SER A 301 2.17 17.61 -17.54
N CYS A 302 1.40 17.06 -16.60
CA CYS A 302 -0.03 16.80 -16.82
C CYS A 302 -0.80 18.09 -17.13
N VAL A 303 -0.55 19.17 -16.38
CA VAL A 303 -1.19 20.49 -16.60
C VAL A 303 -0.83 21.07 -17.97
N GLN A 304 0.43 20.99 -18.37
CA GLN A 304 0.90 21.48 -19.66
C GLN A 304 0.27 20.70 -20.83
N GLN A 305 0.25 19.37 -20.73
CA GLN A 305 -0.34 18.50 -21.75
C GLN A 305 -1.84 18.77 -21.93
N ALA A 306 -2.56 18.96 -20.83
CA ALA A 306 -3.97 19.34 -20.86
C ALA A 306 -4.20 20.71 -21.52
N ALA A 307 -3.26 21.66 -21.37
CA ALA A 307 -3.34 22.95 -22.03
C ALA A 307 -3.13 22.84 -23.54
N LEU A 308 -2.19 22.00 -23.98
CA LEU A 308 -1.94 21.75 -25.40
C LEU A 308 -3.13 21.11 -26.10
N ARG A 309 -3.79 20.14 -25.45
CA ARG A 309 -4.99 19.47 -26.01
C ARG A 309 -6.24 20.34 -26.03
N ALA A 310 -6.30 21.35 -25.15
CA ALA A 310 -7.44 22.27 -25.08
C ALA A 310 -7.44 23.32 -26.20
N VAL A 311 -6.34 23.49 -26.94
CA VAL A 311 -6.31 24.40 -28.09
C VAL A 311 -7.18 23.77 -29.18
N PRO A 312 -8.35 24.34 -29.51
CA PRO A 312 -9.15 23.83 -30.60
C PRO A 312 -8.29 23.90 -31.85
N VAL A 313 -8.13 22.77 -32.54
CA VAL A 313 -7.53 22.73 -33.86
C VAL A 313 -8.45 23.59 -34.72
N ALA A 314 -8.10 24.86 -34.89
CA ALA A 314 -8.81 25.76 -35.77
C ALA A 314 -8.86 25.03 -37.10
N ALA A 315 -10.06 24.69 -37.55
CA ALA A 315 -10.25 24.02 -38.82
C ALA A 315 -9.73 24.97 -39.91
N GLU A 316 -8.46 24.80 -40.28
CA GLU A 316 -7.86 25.39 -41.47
C GLU A 316 -8.61 24.80 -42.66
N GLY A 317 -9.70 25.44 -43.03
CA GLY A 317 -10.64 24.86 -43.98
C GLY A 317 -11.85 25.74 -44.23
N ASP A 318 -11.64 27.04 -44.38
CA ASP A 318 -12.56 27.89 -45.14
C ASP A 318 -11.71 28.78 -46.06
N GLU A 319 -11.09 28.15 -47.07
CA GLU A 319 -10.61 28.86 -48.25
C GLU A 319 -11.86 29.34 -49.01
N PRO A 320 -12.11 30.65 -49.12
CA PRO A 320 -13.22 31.15 -49.93
C PRO A 320 -12.94 30.82 -51.40
N ARG A 321 -13.86 30.07 -52.00
CA ARG A 321 -13.90 29.80 -53.46
C ARG A 321 -14.34 31.02 -54.25
#